data_AF-A0A960WAG4-F1
#
_entry.id   AF-A0A960WAG4-F1
#
_cell.length_a   1.000
_cell.length_b   1.000
_cell.length_c   1.000
_cell.angle_alpha   90.00
_cell.angle_beta   90.00
_cell.angle_gamma   90.00
#
_symmetry.space_group_name_H-M   'P 1'
#
loop_
_entity.id
_entity.type
_entity.pdbx_description
1 polymer ?
#
loop_
_entity_poly.entity_id
_entity_poly.type
_entity_poly.pdbx_seq_one_letter_code
_entity_poly.pdbx_strand_id
1 'polypeptide(L)'
;MNKQLFTNNFWLKLLALALATATWTFVNDLASKEKLFKIPVKILHADTMIVTSRSMDFLTLKVKGPAGVINIINADSFTIEKDLIDIHQPGTITIPVQDMN
;
A
#
# COMPACT_ATOMS: atom_id res chain seq x y z
N MET A 1 -31.95 -22.24 -39.38
CA MET A 1 -31.19 -21.81 -38.18
C MET A 1 -29.73 -21.64 -38.57
N ASN A 2 -29.27 -20.38 -38.63
CA ASN A 2 -28.15 -19.92 -39.44
C ASN A 2 -26.78 -20.38 -38.91
N LYS A 3 -26.31 -21.56 -39.36
CA LYS A 3 -24.95 -22.07 -39.06
C LYS A 3 -23.83 -21.22 -39.69
N GLN A 4 -24.14 -20.36 -40.67
CA GLN A 4 -23.17 -19.51 -41.37
C GLN A 4 -22.66 -18.31 -40.53
N LEU A 5 -23.39 -17.89 -39.50
CA LEU A 5 -22.93 -16.81 -38.60
C LEU A 5 -21.78 -17.27 -37.67
N PHE A 6 -21.65 -18.58 -37.46
CA PHE A 6 -20.61 -19.13 -36.58
C PHE A 6 -19.28 -19.37 -37.28
N THR A 7 -19.27 -19.66 -38.59
CA THR A 7 -18.06 -20.15 -39.29
C THR A 7 -17.30 -19.11 -40.09
N ASN A 8 -17.90 -17.96 -40.43
CA ASN A 8 -17.17 -16.91 -41.14
C ASN A 8 -16.45 -15.99 -40.13
N ASN A 9 -15.16 -15.77 -40.32
CA ASN A 9 -14.28 -14.92 -39.49
C ASN A 9 -13.87 -15.49 -38.12
N PHE A 10 -13.53 -16.78 -38.05
CA PHE A 10 -12.98 -17.42 -36.83
C PHE A 10 -11.80 -16.63 -36.23
N TRP A 11 -10.86 -16.19 -37.08
CA TRP A 11 -9.72 -15.35 -36.67
C TRP A 11 -10.13 -14.01 -36.06
N LEU A 12 -11.16 -13.37 -36.61
CA LEU A 12 -11.64 -12.09 -36.10
C LEU A 12 -12.25 -12.25 -34.71
N LYS A 13 -12.97 -13.36 -34.46
CA LYS A 13 -13.52 -13.68 -33.14
C LYS A 13 -12.43 -13.93 -32.11
N LEU A 14 -11.36 -14.63 -32.51
CA LEU A 14 -10.22 -14.90 -31.64
C LEU A 14 -9.48 -13.60 -31.29
N LEU A 15 -9.30 -12.70 -32.27
CA LEU A 15 -8.70 -11.39 -32.06
C LEU A 15 -9.58 -10.47 -31.19
N ALA A 16 -10.89 -10.47 -31.39
CA ALA A 16 -11.83 -9.74 -30.54
C ALA A 16 -11.83 -10.27 -29.10
N LEU A 17 -11.78 -11.60 -28.92
CA LEU A 17 -11.66 -12.21 -27.60
C LEU A 17 -10.34 -11.82 -26.92
N ALA A 18 -9.23 -11.88 -27.65
CA ALA A 18 -7.92 -11.46 -27.13
C ALA A 18 -7.91 -10.00 -26.69
N LEU A 19 -8.49 -9.09 -27.48
CA LEU A 19 -8.62 -7.67 -27.14
C LEU A 19 -9.52 -7.47 -25.92
N ALA A 20 -10.64 -8.18 -25.83
CA ALA A 20 -11.52 -8.11 -24.67
C ALA A 20 -10.80 -8.58 -23.40
N THR A 21 -10.05 -9.70 -23.47
CA THR A 21 -9.24 -10.19 -22.35
C THR A 21 -8.15 -9.19 -21.97
N ALA A 22 -7.41 -8.63 -22.94
CA ALA A 22 -6.37 -7.64 -22.69
C ALA A 22 -6.91 -6.35 -22.06
N THR A 23 -8.09 -5.90 -22.49
CA THR A 23 -8.73 -4.70 -21.95
C THR A 23 -9.24 -4.95 -20.54
N TRP A 24 -9.85 -6.12 -20.31
CA TRP A 24 -10.31 -6.53 -18.99
C TRP A 24 -9.15 -6.61 -17.98
N THR A 25 -8.05 -7.26 -18.34
CA THR A 25 -6.89 -7.37 -17.44
C THR A 25 -6.26 -6.01 -17.16
N PHE A 26 -6.13 -5.14 -18.17
CA PHE A 26 -5.58 -3.81 -18.00
C PHE A 26 -6.42 -2.93 -17.06
N VAL A 27 -7.73 -2.91 -17.25
CA VAL A 27 -8.65 -2.14 -16.37
C VAL A 27 -8.64 -2.71 -14.94
N ASN A 28 -8.60 -4.03 -14.80
CA ASN A 28 -8.64 -4.66 -13.49
C ASN A 28 -7.33 -4.45 -12.70
N ASP A 29 -6.18 -4.40 -13.37
CA ASP A 29 -4.89 -4.05 -12.76
C ASP A 29 -4.86 -2.59 -12.27
N LEU A 30 -5.58 -1.69 -12.95
CA LEU A 30 -5.70 -0.27 -12.57
C LEU A 30 -6.65 -0.02 -11.39
N ALA A 31 -7.64 -0.90 -11.19
CA ALA A 31 -8.77 -0.66 -10.29
C ALA A 31 -8.38 -0.54 -8.81
N SER A 32 -7.55 -1.45 -8.30
CA SER A 32 -7.04 -1.36 -6.94
C SER A 32 -5.82 -2.25 -6.76
N LYS A 33 -4.78 -1.70 -6.14
CA LYS A 33 -3.60 -2.46 -5.71
C LYS A 33 -3.48 -2.40 -4.20
N GLU A 34 -2.81 -3.38 -3.63
CA GLU A 34 -2.37 -3.34 -2.25
C GLU A 34 -0.85 -3.39 -2.24
N LYS A 35 -0.23 -2.52 -1.44
CA LYS A 35 1.22 -2.49 -1.27
C LYS A 35 1.56 -2.35 0.20
N LEU A 36 2.57 -3.11 0.62
CA LEU A 36 3.14 -3.05 1.96
C LEU A 36 4.34 -2.11 1.94
N PHE A 37 4.39 -1.19 2.88
CA PHE A 37 5.50 -0.27 3.09
C PHE A 37 6.10 -0.52 4.48
N LYS A 38 7.42 -0.72 4.54
CA LYS A 38 8.16 -0.74 5.80
C LYS A 38 8.65 0.67 6.08
N ILE A 39 8.20 1.26 7.17
CA ILE A 39 8.44 2.68 7.47
C ILE A 39 9.15 2.78 8.81
N PRO A 40 10.23 3.57 8.92
CA PRO A 40 10.93 3.77 10.17
C PRO A 40 10.08 4.57 11.15
N VAL A 41 10.05 4.15 12.41
CA VAL A 41 9.38 4.88 13.48
C VAL A 41 10.36 5.87 14.08
N LYS A 42 10.06 7.17 14.01
CA LYS A 42 10.84 8.21 14.70
C LYS A 42 10.21 8.49 16.05
N ILE A 43 11.02 8.43 17.11
CA ILE A 43 10.63 8.91 18.44
C ILE A 43 11.32 10.25 18.64
N LEU A 44 10.54 11.26 18.98
CA LEU A 44 11.03 12.53 19.47
C LEU A 44 11.01 12.46 21.00
N HIS A 45 12.14 12.75 21.63
CA HIS A 45 12.30 12.75 23.08
C HIS A 45 13.02 14.03 23.51
N ALA A 46 12.87 14.41 24.77
CA ALA A 46 13.62 15.54 25.33
C ALA A 46 15.13 15.24 25.37
N ASP A 47 15.97 16.27 25.26
CA ASP A 47 17.44 16.17 25.27
C ASP A 47 18.00 15.59 26.58
N THR A 48 17.20 15.62 27.65
CA THR A 48 17.54 15.09 28.98
C THR A 48 17.28 13.58 29.12
N MET A 49 16.78 12.93 28.07
CA MET A 49 16.42 11.51 28.08
C MET A 49 17.07 10.74 26.93
N ILE A 50 17.33 9.45 27.17
CA ILE A 50 17.88 8.52 26.17
C ILE A 50 16.97 7.30 26.09
N VAL A 51 16.59 6.91 24.87
CA VAL A 51 15.87 5.67 24.63
C VAL A 51 16.87 4.50 24.68
N THR A 52 16.81 3.71 25.76
CA THR A 52 17.76 2.60 25.99
C THR A 52 17.35 1.30 25.30
N SER A 53 16.05 1.07 25.12
CA SER A 53 15.54 -0.12 24.45
C SER A 53 14.25 0.18 23.72
N ARG A 54 14.06 -0.48 22.58
CA ARG A 54 12.89 -0.35 21.74
C ARG A 54 12.52 -1.72 21.18
N SER A 55 11.23 -2.02 21.18
CA SER A 55 10.72 -3.28 20.65
C SER A 55 10.53 -3.27 19.13
N MET A 56 10.47 -2.09 18.49
CA MET A 56 10.15 -1.96 17.07
C MET A 56 10.76 -0.70 16.46
N ASP A 57 11.61 -0.90 15.44
CA ASP A 57 12.21 0.20 14.65
C ASP A 57 11.44 0.49 13.37
N PHE A 58 10.72 -0.51 12.85
CA PHE A 58 9.98 -0.43 11.59
C PHE A 58 8.56 -0.92 11.77
N LEU A 59 7.61 -0.19 11.18
CA LEU A 59 6.22 -0.59 11.10
C LEU A 59 5.86 -0.95 9.66
N THR A 60 5.04 -1.98 9.48
CA THR A 60 4.55 -2.36 8.15
C THR A 60 3.17 -1.75 7.93
N LEU A 61 3.06 -0.74 7.07
CA LEU A 61 1.79 -0.18 6.64
C LEU A 61 1.28 -0.89 5.39
N LYS A 62 0.00 -1.27 5.41
CA LYS A 62 -0.71 -1.76 4.23
C LYS A 62 -1.55 -0.62 3.66
N VAL A 63 -1.27 -0.25 2.42
CA VAL A 63 -2.03 0.80 1.71
C VAL A 63 -2.78 0.17 0.54
N LYS A 64 -4.06 0.51 0.42
CA LYS A 64 -4.97 0.07 -0.65
C LYS A 64 -5.54 1.27 -1.38
N GLY A 65 -5.64 1.18 -2.70
CA GLY A 65 -6.07 2.30 -3.53
C GLY A 65 -5.75 2.10 -5.02
N PRO A 66 -5.96 3.13 -5.84
CA PRO A 66 -5.73 3.04 -7.28
C PRO A 66 -4.28 2.68 -7.58
N ALA A 67 -4.05 1.75 -8.51
CA ALA A 67 -2.71 1.24 -8.79
C ALA A 67 -1.75 2.34 -9.26
N GLY A 68 -2.27 3.30 -10.04
CA GLY A 68 -1.51 4.48 -10.48
C GLY A 68 -0.98 5.31 -9.31
N VAL A 69 -1.75 5.47 -8.24
CA VAL A 69 -1.33 6.24 -7.06
C VAL A 69 -0.34 5.42 -6.22
N ILE A 70 -0.65 4.16 -5.92
CA ILE A 70 0.19 3.30 -5.08
C ILE A 70 1.58 3.05 -5.67
N ASN A 71 1.69 2.97 -7.00
CA ASN A 71 2.98 2.76 -7.65
C ASN A 71 3.90 3.99 -7.55
N ILE A 72 3.36 5.20 -7.37
CA ILE A 72 4.12 6.44 -7.25
C ILE A 72 4.57 6.68 -5.80
N ILE A 73 3.82 6.17 -4.81
CA ILE A 73 4.15 6.34 -3.40
C ILE A 73 5.42 5.54 -3.06
N ASN A 74 6.37 6.22 -2.42
CA ASN A 74 7.59 5.63 -1.87
C ASN A 74 7.48 5.50 -0.34
N ALA A 75 8.24 4.58 0.26
CA ALA A 75 8.28 4.39 1.71
C ALA A 75 8.76 5.66 2.44
N ASP A 76 9.66 6.43 1.81
CA ASP A 76 10.18 7.69 2.35
C ASP A 76 9.14 8.82 2.42
N SER A 77 8.01 8.66 1.73
CA SER A 77 6.89 9.61 1.77
C SER A 77 6.06 9.46 3.05
N PHE A 78 6.26 8.39 3.81
CA PHE A 78 5.58 8.18 5.09
C PHE A 78 6.54 8.46 6.23
N THR A 79 6.08 9.27 7.17
CA THR A 79 6.79 9.52 8.43
C THR A 79 5.84 9.20 9.58
N ILE A 80 6.25 8.27 10.43
CA ILE A 80 5.54 7.95 11.67
C ILE A 80 6.38 8.54 12.80
N GLU A 81 5.84 9.57 13.44
CA GLU A 81 6.48 10.26 14.56
C GLU A 81 5.64 10.10 15.82
N LYS A 82 6.31 9.79 16.92
CA LYS A 82 5.72 9.89 18.24
C LYS A 82 6.51 10.91 19.06
N ASP A 83 5.80 11.93 19.50
CA ASP A 83 6.31 12.91 20.44
C ASP A 83 6.18 12.38 21.88
N LEU A 84 7.30 12.40 22.60
CA LEU A 84 7.43 12.06 24.01
C LEU A 84 8.07 13.19 24.83
N ILE A 85 8.18 14.41 24.28
CA ILE A 85 8.83 15.55 24.94
C ILE A 85 8.17 15.85 26.30
N ASP A 86 6.85 15.63 26.42
CA ASP A 86 6.10 15.87 27.67
C ASP A 86 6.30 14.79 28.74
N ILE A 87 6.95 13.66 28.42
CA ILE A 87 7.22 12.60 29.38
C ILE A 87 8.52 12.92 30.11
N HIS A 88 8.39 13.40 31.34
CA HIS A 88 9.51 13.83 32.19
C HIS A 88 9.97 12.74 33.18
N GLN A 89 9.31 11.57 33.19
CA GLN A 89 9.63 10.48 34.10
C GLN A 89 10.22 9.27 33.36
N PRO A 90 11.40 8.77 33.76
CA PRO A 90 11.97 7.55 33.21
C PRO A 90 11.08 6.33 33.50
N GLY A 91 10.96 5.43 32.52
CA GLY A 91 10.24 4.16 32.69
C GLY A 91 9.85 3.50 31.38
N THR A 92 9.28 2.30 31.47
CA THR A 92 8.72 1.61 30.32
C THR A 92 7.36 2.21 29.97
N ILE A 93 7.23 2.71 28.75
CA ILE A 93 5.99 3.27 28.22
C ILE A 93 5.52 2.45 27.01
N THR A 94 4.23 2.12 26.99
CA THR A 94 3.58 1.50 25.83
C THR A 94 2.92 2.58 25.00
N ILE A 95 3.40 2.79 23.78
CA ILE A 95 2.82 3.76 22.85
C ILE A 95 1.86 3.01 21.92
N PRO A 96 0.55 3.32 21.93
CA PRO A 96 -0.36 2.78 20.94
C PRO A 96 -0.08 3.40 19.57
N VAL A 97 -0.07 2.56 18.54
CA VAL A 97 -0.10 3.02 17.14
C VAL A 97 -1.54 3.36 16.82
N GLN A 98 -1.82 4.63 16.58
CA GLN A 98 -3.18 5.09 16.26
C GLN A 98 -3.43 4.91 14.76
N ASP A 99 -4.34 4.01 14.40
CA ASP A 99 -4.88 3.97 13.04
C ASP A 99 -5.70 5.25 12.81
N MET A 100 -5.31 6.05 11.82
CA MET A 100 -6.16 7.13 11.32
C MET A 100 -7.23 6.47 10.45
N ASN A 101 -8.39 6.22 11.05
CA ASN A 101 -9.59 5.73 10.35
C ASN A 101 -10.18 6.79 9.42
#